data_AF-A0A7C2NBN2-F1
#
_entry.id   AF-A0A7C2NBN2-F1
#
_cell.length_a   1.000
_cell.length_b   1.000
_cell.length_c   1.000
_cell.angle_alpha   90.00
_cell.angle_beta   90.00
_cell.angle_gamma   90.00
#
_symmetry.space_group_name_H-M   'P 1'
#
loop_
_entity.id
_entity.type
_entity.pdbx_description
1 polymer ?
#
loop_
_entity_poly.entity_id
_entity_poly.type
_entity_poly.pdbx_seq_one_letter_code
_entity_poly.pdbx_strand_id
1 'polypeptide(L)'
;MSDPVVWRVEALAAPPLVAPCARCDGVARFDCTHRFRVNAQQHRLDVWLLYRCAGCGDTRKRRLLHRRAVASLAPGLLDGYHRNDPALAWRHAFELRPDAPLPYRVERPPLSAEKPLVARIEQPWDCALRWDRFLATELGWPRARVERAFRRGELRLPGVRSLARTVLHGQLLEATGP
;
A
#
# COMPACT_ATOMS: atom_id res chain seq x y z
N MET A 1 -11.94 28.61 7.97
CA MET A 1 -11.99 27.14 7.81
C MET A 1 -10.72 26.60 8.41
N SER A 2 -10.80 25.73 9.42
CA SER A 2 -9.62 25.15 10.05
C SER A 2 -8.89 24.23 9.07
N ASP A 3 -7.56 24.22 9.12
CA ASP A 3 -6.75 23.32 8.29
C ASP A 3 -7.09 21.85 8.59
N PRO A 4 -7.13 20.99 7.56
CA PRO A 4 -7.44 19.58 7.76
C PRO A 4 -6.36 18.90 8.61
N VAL A 5 -6.79 18.14 9.62
CA VAL A 5 -5.88 17.28 10.37
C VAL A 5 -5.36 16.16 9.46
N VAL A 6 -4.13 15.72 9.67
CA VAL A 6 -3.56 14.63 8.87
C VAL A 6 -3.88 13.28 9.51
N TRP A 7 -4.42 12.36 8.72
CA TRP A 7 -4.52 10.95 9.06
C TRP A 7 -3.52 10.19 8.19
N ARG A 8 -2.41 9.77 8.79
CA ARG A 8 -1.33 9.07 8.09
C ARG A 8 -1.57 7.58 8.15
N VAL A 9 -1.72 6.97 6.98
CA VAL A 9 -1.88 5.52 6.80
C VAL A 9 -0.50 4.94 6.48
N GLU A 10 0.05 4.21 7.43
CA GLU A 10 1.31 3.49 7.30
C GLU A 10 1.05 2.04 6.91
N ALA A 11 1.57 1.62 5.75
CA ALA A 11 1.54 0.23 5.33
C ALA A 11 2.50 -0.61 6.19
N LEU A 12 2.02 -1.72 6.75
CA LEU A 12 2.82 -2.61 7.60
C LEU A 12 3.38 -3.82 6.84
N ALA A 13 2.94 -4.03 5.60
CA ALA A 13 3.47 -5.07 4.72
C ALA A 13 3.55 -4.57 3.27
N ALA A 14 4.47 -5.14 2.50
CA ALA A 14 4.55 -4.92 1.06
C ALA A 14 3.47 -5.75 0.31
N PRO A 15 3.04 -5.32 -0.88
CA PRO A 15 2.08 -6.08 -1.68
C PRO A 15 2.63 -7.48 -2.00
N PRO A 16 1.87 -8.55 -1.74
CA PRO A 16 2.25 -9.89 -2.16
C PRO A 16 2.09 -10.03 -3.68
N LEU A 17 2.71 -11.07 -4.24
CA LEU A 17 2.39 -11.58 -5.56
C LEU A 17 1.40 -12.73 -5.44
N VAL A 18 0.30 -12.68 -6.19
CA VAL A 18 -0.61 -13.81 -6.36
C VAL A 18 -0.33 -14.45 -7.71
N ALA A 19 0.11 -15.71 -7.71
CA ALA A 19 0.48 -16.41 -8.94
C ALA A 19 0.57 -17.92 -8.80
N PRO A 20 0.61 -18.68 -9.92
CA PRO A 20 0.87 -20.12 -9.88
C PRO A 20 2.21 -20.45 -9.20
N CYS A 21 2.18 -21.47 -8.34
CA CYS A 21 3.35 -22.04 -7.67
C CYS A 21 3.59 -23.46 -8.17
N ALA A 22 4.82 -23.74 -8.62
CA ALA A 22 5.21 -25.04 -9.14
C ALA A 22 5.19 -26.17 -8.08
N ARG A 23 5.22 -25.83 -6.78
CA ARG A 23 5.21 -26.81 -5.69
C ARG A 23 3.86 -26.97 -5.00
N CYS A 24 3.02 -25.93 -4.99
CA CYS A 24 1.72 -25.97 -4.32
C CYS A 24 0.56 -26.40 -5.22
N ASP A 25 0.86 -26.77 -6.48
CA ASP A 25 -0.12 -27.20 -7.48
C ASP A 25 -1.35 -26.26 -7.58
N GLY A 26 -1.08 -24.96 -7.73
CA GLY A 26 -2.13 -23.95 -7.78
C GLY A 26 -1.63 -22.51 -7.63
N VAL A 27 -2.57 -21.57 -7.58
CA VAL A 27 -2.30 -20.16 -7.30
C VAL A 27 -1.97 -19.99 -5.81
N ALA A 28 -0.83 -19.40 -5.52
CA ALA A 28 -0.35 -19.14 -4.17
C ALA A 28 -0.03 -17.67 -3.96
N ARG A 29 -0.07 -17.25 -2.69
CA ARG A 29 0.49 -15.99 -2.21
C ARG A 29 2.00 -16.13 -2.08
N PHE A 30 2.73 -15.17 -2.64
CA PHE A 30 4.16 -15.01 -2.41
C PHE A 30 4.41 -13.68 -1.72
N ASP A 31 5.06 -13.71 -0.56
CA ASP A 31 5.39 -12.52 0.22
C ASP A 31 6.74 -11.94 -0.24
N CYS A 32 6.85 -10.62 -0.24
CA CYS A 32 8.09 -9.93 -0.61
C CYS A 32 9.18 -10.30 0.40
N THR A 33 10.35 -10.76 -0.07
CA THR A 33 11.45 -11.07 0.85
C THR A 33 12.34 -9.87 1.13
N HIS A 34 12.09 -8.73 0.47
CA HIS A 34 12.96 -7.55 0.47
C HIS A 34 14.39 -7.81 0.01
N ARG A 35 14.62 -8.88 -0.78
CA ARG A 35 15.94 -9.26 -1.30
C ARG A 35 15.97 -9.12 -2.80
N PHE A 36 17.10 -8.68 -3.34
CA PHE A 36 17.34 -8.64 -4.76
C PHE A 36 18.25 -9.78 -5.20
N ARG A 37 18.00 -10.29 -6.41
CA ARG A 37 19.02 -10.98 -7.19
C ARG A 37 19.54 -9.99 -8.22
N VAL A 38 20.85 -9.82 -8.26
CA VAL A 38 21.55 -8.97 -9.21
C VAL A 38 22.47 -9.85 -10.03
N ASN A 39 22.32 -9.83 -11.36
CA ASN A 39 23.25 -10.47 -12.28
C ASN A 39 23.85 -9.38 -13.19
N ALA A 40 25.16 -9.36 -13.32
CA ALA A 40 25.88 -8.44 -14.19
C ALA A 40 26.63 -9.20 -15.29
N GLN A 41 26.55 -8.72 -16.53
CA GLN A 41 27.33 -9.23 -17.65
C GLN A 41 27.61 -8.10 -18.65
N GLN A 42 28.88 -7.88 -18.99
CA GLN A 42 29.32 -6.92 -20.01
C GLN A 42 28.64 -5.53 -19.86
N HIS A 43 28.78 -4.91 -18.69
CA HIS A 43 28.20 -3.61 -18.33
C HIS A 43 26.67 -3.52 -18.33
N ARG A 44 25.97 -4.66 -18.42
CA ARG A 44 24.52 -4.75 -18.30
C ARG A 44 24.12 -5.52 -17.06
N LEU A 45 22.98 -5.12 -16.48
CA LEU A 45 22.43 -5.68 -15.25
C LEU A 45 21.02 -6.22 -15.48
N ASP A 46 20.77 -7.39 -14.92
CA ASP A 46 19.44 -7.92 -14.65
C ASP A 46 19.21 -7.91 -13.14
N VAL A 47 18.07 -7.37 -12.71
CA VAL A 47 17.71 -7.28 -11.29
C VAL A 47 16.32 -7.85 -11.10
N TRP A 48 16.18 -8.71 -10.09
CA TRP A 48 14.90 -9.25 -9.65
C TRP A 48 14.67 -8.93 -8.17
N LEU A 49 13.45 -8.56 -7.80
CA LEU A 49 12.97 -8.62 -6.42
C LEU A 49 12.48 -10.04 -6.15
N LEU A 50 12.97 -10.63 -5.07
CA LEU A 50 12.62 -11.99 -4.67
C LEU A 50 11.35 -11.99 -3.81
N TYR A 51 10.51 -12.97 -4.09
CA TYR A 51 9.28 -13.25 -3.37
C TYR A 51 9.28 -14.71 -2.93
N ARG A 52 8.70 -15.02 -1.78
CA ARG A 52 8.68 -16.37 -1.20
C ARG A 52 7.25 -16.86 -1.04
N CYS A 53 6.96 -18.05 -1.53
CA CYS A 53 5.65 -18.68 -1.38
C CYS A 53 5.32 -18.86 0.10
N ALA A 54 4.16 -18.36 0.53
CA ALA A 54 3.70 -18.49 1.91
C ALA A 54 3.39 -19.95 2.30
N GLY A 55 3.08 -20.82 1.33
CA GLY A 55 2.76 -22.23 1.55
C GLY A 55 3.97 -23.15 1.59
N CYS A 56 4.83 -23.12 0.55
CA CYS A 56 5.95 -24.08 0.41
C CYS A 56 7.36 -23.46 0.54
N GLY A 57 7.46 -22.13 0.67
CA GLY A 57 8.74 -21.43 0.77
C GLY A 57 9.51 -21.29 -0.56
N ASP A 58 8.97 -21.73 -1.69
CA ASP A 58 9.61 -21.58 -3.00
C ASP A 58 9.81 -20.12 -3.40
N THR A 59 10.89 -19.82 -4.12
CA THR A 59 11.26 -18.44 -4.47
C THR A 59 10.83 -18.07 -5.88
N ARG A 60 10.08 -16.99 -6.00
CA ARG A 60 9.69 -16.38 -7.27
C ARG A 60 10.49 -15.11 -7.52
N LYS A 61 10.91 -14.89 -8.77
CA LYS A 61 11.69 -13.72 -9.20
C LYS A 61 10.80 -12.74 -9.94
N ARG A 62 10.57 -11.55 -9.38
CA ARG A 62 9.92 -10.43 -10.08
C ARG A 62 10.98 -9.58 -10.75
N ARG A 63 11.04 -9.60 -12.09
CA ARG A 63 12.02 -8.81 -12.85
C ARG A 63 11.75 -7.31 -12.67
N LEU A 64 12.76 -6.57 -12.25
CA LEU A 64 12.74 -5.10 -12.11
C LEU A 64 13.46 -4.45 -13.29
N LEU A 65 14.67 -4.94 -13.56
CA LEU A 65 15.53 -4.47 -14.62
C LEU A 65 15.91 -5.64 -15.52
N HIS A 66 15.90 -5.38 -16.82
CA HIS A 66 16.36 -6.33 -17.81
C HIS A 66 17.46 -5.71 -18.65
N ARG A 67 18.65 -6.33 -18.68
CA ARG A 67 19.81 -5.93 -19.49
C ARG A 67 20.05 -4.41 -19.50
N ARG A 68 19.89 -3.77 -18.33
CA ARG A 68 20.01 -2.32 -18.16
C ARG A 68 21.49 -1.94 -18.10
N ALA A 69 21.92 -0.94 -18.87
CA ALA A 69 23.29 -0.46 -18.80
C ALA A 69 23.59 0.10 -17.40
N VAL A 70 24.71 -0.32 -16.80
CA VAL A 70 25.13 0.15 -15.46
C VAL A 70 25.22 1.67 -15.43
N ALA A 71 25.79 2.28 -16.47
CA ALA A 71 25.95 3.73 -16.59
C ALA A 71 24.63 4.52 -16.68
N SER A 72 23.50 3.84 -16.95
CA SER A 72 22.17 4.47 -17.01
C SER A 72 21.42 4.45 -15.68
N LEU A 73 21.97 3.79 -14.65
CA LEU A 73 21.34 3.73 -13.34
C LEU A 73 21.56 5.04 -12.58
N ALA A 74 20.54 5.48 -11.85
CA ALA A 74 20.68 6.60 -10.93
C ALA A 74 21.77 6.29 -9.88
N PRO A 75 22.51 7.31 -9.41
CA PRO A 75 23.52 7.13 -8.36
C PRO A 75 22.96 6.38 -7.14
N GLY A 76 23.75 5.46 -6.59
CA GLY A 76 23.38 4.67 -5.41
C GLY A 76 22.40 3.52 -5.66
N LEU A 77 21.75 3.45 -6.83
CA LEU A 77 20.75 2.41 -7.09
C LEU A 77 21.37 1.01 -7.17
N LEU A 78 22.53 0.89 -7.80
CA LEU A 78 23.27 -0.38 -7.88
C LEU A 78 23.69 -0.89 -6.50
N ASP A 79 24.25 -0.01 -5.66
CA ASP A 79 24.61 -0.35 -4.28
C ASP A 79 23.37 -0.78 -3.48
N GLY A 80 22.27 -0.02 -3.60
CA GLY A 80 21.00 -0.37 -2.95
C GLY A 80 20.51 -1.77 -3.31
N TYR A 81 20.64 -2.19 -4.58
CA TYR A 81 20.33 -3.56 -4.97
C TYR A 81 21.26 -4.59 -4.33
N HIS A 82 22.58 -4.34 -4.31
CA HIS A 82 23.54 -5.26 -3.70
C HIS A 82 23.37 -5.39 -2.19
N ARG A 83 23.08 -4.30 -1.49
CA ARG A 83 22.89 -4.30 -0.03
C ARG A 83 21.49 -4.75 0.41
N ASN A 84 20.58 -5.00 -0.53
CA ASN A 84 19.17 -5.28 -0.24
C ASN A 84 18.51 -4.15 0.56
N ASP A 85 18.68 -2.92 0.09
CA ASP A 85 18.08 -1.74 0.72
C ASP A 85 16.56 -1.93 0.92
N PRO A 86 16.06 -1.95 2.17
CA PRO A 86 14.65 -2.23 2.45
C PRO A 86 13.70 -1.19 1.85
N ALA A 87 14.09 0.09 1.84
CA ALA A 87 13.25 1.16 1.30
C ALA A 87 13.16 1.07 -0.23
N LEU A 88 14.25 0.68 -0.90
CA LEU A 88 14.26 0.39 -2.33
C LEU A 88 13.40 -0.83 -2.66
N ALA A 89 13.49 -1.89 -1.85
CA ALA A 89 12.65 -3.07 -2.02
C ALA A 89 11.17 -2.75 -1.82
N TRP A 90 10.86 -1.91 -0.83
CA TRP A 90 9.51 -1.42 -0.56
C TRP A 90 8.95 -0.63 -1.74
N ARG A 91 9.70 0.35 -2.24
CA ARG A 91 9.34 1.13 -3.44
C ARG A 91 9.01 0.23 -4.62
N HIS A 92 9.89 -0.72 -4.93
CA HIS A 92 9.65 -1.66 -6.02
C HIS A 92 8.43 -2.54 -5.75
N ALA A 93 8.24 -3.06 -4.54
CA ALA A 93 7.09 -3.90 -4.22
C ALA A 93 5.76 -3.15 -4.44
N PHE A 94 5.67 -1.86 -4.10
CA PHE A 94 4.49 -1.02 -4.32
C PHE A 94 4.30 -0.52 -5.76
N GLU A 95 5.16 -0.89 -6.70
CA GLU A 95 4.82 -0.83 -8.13
C GLU A 95 3.71 -1.84 -8.48
N LEU A 96 3.55 -2.89 -7.66
CA LEU A 96 2.38 -3.76 -7.71
C LEU A 96 1.26 -3.11 -6.93
N ARG A 97 0.06 -3.12 -7.51
CA ARG A 97 -1.15 -2.80 -6.75
C ARG A 97 -1.55 -4.04 -5.95
N PRO A 98 -1.81 -3.91 -4.64
CA PRO A 98 -2.33 -5.02 -3.87
C PRO A 98 -3.76 -5.36 -4.31
N ASP A 99 -4.03 -6.64 -4.51
CA ASP A 99 -5.37 -7.14 -4.90
C ASP A 99 -6.31 -7.27 -3.68
N ALA A 100 -5.77 -7.17 -2.47
CA ALA A 100 -6.50 -7.26 -1.21
C ALA A 100 -5.93 -6.24 -0.19
N PRO A 101 -6.73 -5.82 0.81
CA PRO A 101 -6.28 -4.87 1.82
C PRO A 101 -4.98 -5.33 2.51
N LEU A 102 -4.00 -4.44 2.57
CA LEU A 102 -2.76 -4.66 3.31
C LEU A 102 -2.97 -4.30 4.79
N PRO A 103 -2.25 -4.97 5.72
CA PRO A 103 -2.20 -4.52 7.10
C PRO A 103 -1.63 -3.12 7.15
N TYR A 104 -2.26 -2.26 7.96
CA TYR A 104 -1.90 -0.85 8.07
C TYR A 104 -2.03 -0.38 9.52
N ARG A 105 -1.41 0.77 9.81
CA ARG A 105 -1.61 1.57 11.02
C ARG A 105 -2.05 2.96 10.63
N VAL A 106 -2.91 3.58 11.42
CA VAL A 106 -3.25 5.01 11.27
C VAL A 106 -2.69 5.80 12.42
N GLU A 107 -1.87 6.79 12.09
CA GLU A 107 -1.48 7.86 12.99
C GLU A 107 -2.37 9.06 12.73
N ARG A 108 -3.09 9.50 13.77
CA ARG A 108 -4.01 10.63 13.70
C ARG A 108 -4.17 11.29 15.07
N PRO A 109 -4.51 12.59 15.12
CA PRO A 109 -4.90 13.24 16.37
C PRO A 109 -6.13 12.56 17.02
N PRO A 110 -6.32 12.70 18.34
CA PRO A 110 -7.53 12.27 19.02
C PRO A 110 -8.79 12.84 18.37
N LEU A 111 -9.84 12.03 18.22
CA LEU A 111 -11.14 12.50 17.72
C LEU A 111 -11.86 13.25 18.83
N SER A 112 -12.41 14.42 18.50
CA SER A 112 -13.34 15.15 19.36
C SER A 112 -14.76 14.88 18.87
N ALA A 113 -15.65 14.44 19.75
CA ALA A 113 -17.07 14.26 19.46
C ALA A 113 -17.80 15.60 19.22
N GLU A 114 -17.24 16.70 19.73
CA GLU A 114 -17.88 18.02 19.74
C GLU A 114 -17.53 18.88 18.52
N LYS A 115 -16.50 18.49 17.76
CA LYS A 115 -15.99 19.29 16.64
C LYS A 115 -16.16 18.55 15.32
N PRO A 116 -16.56 19.26 14.26
CA PRO A 116 -16.47 18.73 12.91
C PRO A 116 -15.05 18.26 12.61
N LEU A 117 -14.95 17.07 12.03
CA LEU A 117 -13.71 16.48 11.56
C LEU A 117 -13.49 16.89 10.11
N VAL A 118 -12.35 17.50 9.81
CA VAL A 118 -11.83 17.60 8.45
C VAL A 118 -10.45 16.96 8.45
N ALA A 119 -10.32 15.80 7.81
CA ALA A 119 -9.10 15.03 7.77
C ALA A 119 -8.59 14.85 6.34
N ARG A 120 -7.28 15.02 6.12
CA ARG A 120 -6.60 14.65 4.89
C ARG A 120 -5.91 13.30 5.07
N ILE A 121 -6.20 12.36 4.17
CA ILE A 121 -5.60 11.04 4.20
C ILE A 121 -4.23 11.06 3.53
N GLU A 122 -3.19 10.75 4.30
CA GLU A 122 -1.84 10.54 3.79
C GLU A 122 -1.55 9.04 3.73
N GLN A 123 -1.81 8.43 2.57
CA GLN A 123 -1.48 7.03 2.28
C GLN A 123 -0.44 6.97 1.16
N PRO A 124 0.87 7.14 1.44
CA PRO A 124 1.90 7.14 0.40
C PRO A 124 2.02 5.79 -0.34
N TRP A 125 1.58 4.71 0.30
CA TRP A 125 1.58 3.36 -0.24
C TRP A 125 0.14 2.83 -0.33
N ASP A 126 -0.35 2.55 -1.54
CA ASP A 126 -1.71 2.03 -1.73
C ASP A 126 -1.90 0.73 -0.95
N CYS A 127 -2.76 0.76 0.08
CA CYS A 127 -3.06 -0.40 0.92
C CYS A 127 -4.33 -1.14 0.48
N ALA A 128 -4.91 -0.80 -0.69
CA ALA A 128 -6.18 -1.35 -1.18
C ALA A 128 -7.34 -1.26 -0.16
N LEU A 129 -7.35 -0.21 0.67
CA LEU A 129 -8.37 0.01 1.68
C LEU A 129 -9.65 0.51 1.03
N ARG A 130 -10.80 -0.05 1.39
CA ARG A 130 -12.11 0.50 0.99
C ARG A 130 -12.60 1.50 2.03
N TRP A 131 -13.21 2.60 1.57
CA TRP A 131 -13.72 3.66 2.46
C TRP A 131 -14.69 3.16 3.53
N ASP A 132 -15.64 2.28 3.18
CA ASP A 132 -16.60 1.72 4.13
C ASP A 132 -15.93 1.01 5.32
N ARG A 133 -14.96 0.13 5.04
CA ARG A 133 -14.23 -0.62 6.06
C ARG A 133 -13.24 0.27 6.81
N PHE A 134 -12.51 1.12 6.09
CA PHE A 134 -11.54 2.04 6.68
C PHE A 134 -12.22 2.94 7.72
N LEU A 135 -13.31 3.61 7.35
CA LEU A 135 -14.03 4.51 8.26
C LEU A 135 -14.69 3.75 9.41
N ALA A 136 -15.25 2.56 9.17
CA ALA A 136 -15.81 1.76 10.24
C ALA A 136 -14.77 1.41 11.32
N THR A 137 -13.58 0.99 10.90
CA THR A 137 -12.45 0.70 11.81
C THR A 137 -11.98 1.97 12.52
N GLU A 138 -11.65 3.02 11.77
CA GLU A 138 -11.01 4.22 12.35
C GLU A 138 -11.97 5.07 13.20
N LEU A 139 -13.26 5.08 12.88
CA LEU A 139 -14.26 5.78 13.70
C LEU A 139 -14.83 4.90 14.82
N GLY A 140 -14.54 3.59 14.82
CA GLY A 140 -15.17 2.63 15.74
C GLY A 140 -16.67 2.47 15.50
N TRP A 141 -17.14 2.69 14.28
CA TRP A 141 -18.56 2.65 13.92
C TRP A 141 -18.94 1.35 13.22
N PRO A 142 -20.18 0.86 13.41
CA PRO A 142 -20.74 -0.15 12.51
C PRO A 142 -20.76 0.35 11.07
N ARG A 143 -20.47 -0.52 10.10
CA ARG A 143 -20.48 -0.17 8.66
C ARG A 143 -21.81 0.45 8.21
N ALA A 144 -22.93 -0.06 8.71
CA ALA A 144 -24.26 0.49 8.43
C ALA A 144 -24.42 1.95 8.93
N ARG A 145 -23.76 2.33 10.04
CA ARG A 145 -23.72 3.71 10.52
C ARG A 145 -22.93 4.60 9.56
N VAL A 146 -21.75 4.15 9.12
CA VAL A 146 -20.93 4.86 8.12
C VAL A 146 -21.72 5.10 6.83
N GLU A 147 -22.39 4.07 6.32
CA GLU A 147 -23.20 4.17 5.09
C GLU A 147 -24.39 5.11 5.23
N ARG A 148 -25.06 5.09 6.39
CA ARG A 148 -26.17 6.02 6.68
C ARG A 148 -25.69 7.46 6.80
N ALA A 149 -24.58 7.71 7.51
CA ALA A 149 -23.99 9.04 7.65
C ALA A 149 -23.54 9.59 6.29
N PHE A 150 -22.93 8.76 5.44
CA PHE A 150 -22.54 9.13 4.08
C PHE A 150 -23.74 9.51 3.21
N ARG A 151 -24.82 8.71 3.24
CA ARG A 151 -26.06 9.01 2.49
C ARG A 151 -26.76 10.28 2.97
N ARG A 152 -26.67 10.61 4.25
CA ARG A 152 -27.27 11.81 4.85
C ARG A 152 -26.41 13.07 4.69
N GLY A 153 -25.17 12.94 4.19
CA GLY A 153 -24.23 14.05 4.06
C GLY A 153 -23.56 14.46 5.38
N GLU A 154 -23.78 13.71 6.47
CA GLU A 154 -23.10 13.88 7.76
C GLU A 154 -21.62 13.46 7.67
N LEU A 155 -21.32 12.54 6.76
CA LEU A 155 -19.96 12.16 6.36
C LEU A 155 -19.81 12.42 4.86
N ARG A 156 -18.83 13.23 4.47
CA ARG A 156 -18.55 13.57 3.07
C ARG A 156 -17.12 13.21 2.71
N LEU A 157 -16.96 12.74 1.48
CA LEU A 157 -15.69 12.39 0.87
C LEU A 157 -15.64 13.12 -0.48
N PRO A 158 -15.10 14.34 -0.56
CA PRO A 158 -15.05 15.11 -1.80
C PRO A 158 -14.45 14.29 -2.95
N GLY A 159 -15.18 14.23 -4.07
CA GLY A 159 -14.77 13.46 -5.26
C GLY A 159 -15.03 11.94 -5.19
N VAL A 160 -15.48 11.40 -4.06
CA VAL A 160 -15.81 9.98 -3.90
C VAL A 160 -17.32 9.78 -3.97
N ARG A 161 -17.76 8.98 -4.95
CA ARG A 161 -19.20 8.71 -5.18
C ARG A 161 -19.74 7.48 -4.46
N SER A 162 -18.86 6.62 -3.95
CA SER A 162 -19.24 5.36 -3.31
C SER A 162 -18.20 4.94 -2.27
N LEU A 163 -18.67 4.50 -1.10
CA LEU A 163 -17.82 3.96 -0.03
C LEU A 163 -17.18 2.61 -0.39
N ALA A 164 -17.62 1.96 -1.48
CA ALA A 164 -16.96 0.77 -2.01
C ALA A 164 -15.64 1.08 -2.75
N ARG A 165 -15.32 2.37 -2.93
CA ARG A 165 -14.09 2.79 -3.60
C ARG A 165 -12.88 2.75 -2.66
N THR A 166 -11.72 2.61 -3.28
CA THR A 166 -10.44 2.55 -2.58
C THR A 166 -10.06 3.92 -2.05
N VAL A 167 -9.51 3.97 -0.85
CA VAL A 167 -8.91 5.16 -0.25
C VAL A 167 -7.63 5.50 -1.02
N LEU A 168 -7.52 6.74 -1.49
CA LEU A 168 -6.36 7.24 -2.22
C LEU A 168 -5.64 8.33 -1.43
N HIS A 169 -4.33 8.45 -1.69
CA HIS A 169 -3.51 9.52 -1.12
C HIS A 169 -4.10 10.90 -1.43
N GLY A 170 -4.13 11.79 -0.43
CA GLY A 170 -4.56 13.17 -0.56
C GLY A 170 -6.07 13.39 -0.49
N GLN A 171 -6.89 12.32 -0.38
CA GLN A 171 -8.34 12.47 -0.25
C GLN A 171 -8.74 13.10 1.09
N LEU A 172 -9.86 13.82 1.08
CA LEU A 172 -10.42 14.46 2.26
C LEU A 172 -11.57 13.64 2.82
N LEU A 173 -11.66 13.64 4.15
CA LEU A 173 -12.78 13.16 4.96
C LEU A 173 -13.34 14.35 5.74
N GLU A 174 -14.61 14.64 5.53
CA GLU A 174 -15.36 15.64 6.27
C GLU A 174 -16.46 14.94 7.06
N ALA A 175 -16.59 15.22 8.36
CA ALA A 175 -17.71 14.76 9.17
C ALA A 175 -18.17 15.86 10.11
N THR A 176 -19.48 16.04 10.27
CA THR A 176 -20.06 17.11 11.11
C THR A 176 -19.91 16.90 12.62
N GLY A 177 -19.35 15.75 13.04
CA GLY A 177 -19.06 15.38 14.44
C GLY A 177 -19.20 13.85 14.59
N PRO A 178 -18.22 13.15 15.19
CA PRO A 178 -18.30 11.70 15.31
C PRO A 178 -19.15 11.15 16.47
#